data_AF-A0A759SIB2-F1
#
_entry.id   AF-A0A759SIB2-F1
#
_cell.length_a   1.000
_cell.length_b   1.000
_cell.length_c   1.000
_cell.angle_alpha   90.00
_cell.angle_beta   90.00
_cell.angle_gamma   90.00
#
_symmetry.space_group_name_H-M   'P 1'
#
loop_
_entity.id
_entity.type
_entity.pdbx_description
1 polymer ?
#
loop_
_entity_poly.entity_id
_entity_poly.type
_entity_poly.pdbx_seq_one_letter_code
_entity_poly.pdbx_strand_id
1 'polypeptide(L)'
;MALQDEYTQLLYHLLPEGPAWDGENPLIEGLAPSLNRVHQRADELMAEIDPARTTELIDRYEQLYGLPDSCAPEGVQTLQQRQQRLDAKANV
;
A
#
# COMPACT_ATOMS: atom_id res chain seq x y z
N MET A 1 2.73 13.46 -16.16
CA MET A 1 3.28 12.22 -16.76
C MET A 1 2.72 11.07 -15.95
N ALA A 2 2.45 9.90 -16.53
CA ALA A 2 1.99 8.78 -15.71
C ALA A 2 3.19 8.23 -14.91
N LEU A 3 2.98 7.77 -13.68
CA LEU A 3 4.05 7.22 -12.82
C LEU A 3 4.78 6.04 -13.50
N GLN A 4 4.08 5.27 -14.33
CA GLN A 4 4.70 4.24 -15.16
C GLN A 4 5.73 4.82 -16.15
N ASP A 5 5.43 5.94 -16.82
CA ASP A 5 6.34 6.59 -17.75
C ASP A 5 7.58 7.12 -17.03
N GLU A 6 7.40 7.64 -15.81
CA GLU A 6 8.50 8.04 -14.91
C GLU A 6 9.40 6.84 -14.58
N TYR A 7 8.82 5.68 -14.27
CA TYR A 7 9.60 4.46 -14.06
C TYR A 7 10.34 3.97 -15.30
N THR A 8 9.71 4.05 -16.48
CA THR A 8 10.38 3.74 -17.75
C THR A 8 11.60 4.64 -17.93
N GLN A 9 11.44 5.95 -17.76
CA GLN A 9 12.55 6.90 -17.87
C GLN A 9 13.64 6.64 -16.83
N LEU A 10 13.28 6.41 -15.57
CA LEU A 10 14.24 6.09 -14.51
C LEU A 10 15.06 4.84 -14.84
N LEU A 11 14.43 3.79 -15.37
CA LEU A 11 15.13 2.58 -15.76
C LEU A 11 16.11 2.83 -16.92
N TYR A 12 15.72 3.61 -17.93
CA TYR A 12 16.65 4.01 -19.00
C TYR A 12 17.84 4.84 -18.47
N HIS A 13 17.63 5.69 -17.46
CA HIS A 13 18.73 6.48 -16.84
C HIS A 13 19.71 5.63 -16.03
N LEU A 14 19.36 4.39 -15.67
CA LEU A 14 20.25 3.46 -14.97
C LEU A 14 21.11 2.62 -15.94
N LEU A 15 20.85 2.69 -17.24
CA LEU A 15 21.63 1.98 -18.24
C LEU A 15 22.97 2.69 -18.50
N PRO A 16 24.05 1.94 -18.82
CA PRO A 16 25.27 2.55 -19.31
C PRO A 16 25.01 3.37 -20.58
N GLU A 17 25.78 4.44 -20.78
CA GLU A 17 25.71 5.21 -22.02
C GLU A 17 26.19 4.38 -23.23
N GLY A 18 25.61 4.64 -24.40
CA GLY A 18 26.06 4.08 -25.69
C GLY A 18 24.94 3.40 -26.49
N PRO A 19 25.22 3.07 -27.77
CA PRO A 19 24.20 2.70 -28.74
C PRO A 19 23.58 1.31 -28.51
N ALA A 20 24.11 0.54 -27.55
CA ALA A 20 23.59 -0.77 -27.20
C ALA A 20 22.15 -0.72 -26.63
N TRP A 21 21.72 0.46 -26.18
CA TRP A 21 20.43 0.68 -25.53
C TRP A 21 19.52 1.64 -26.33
N ASP A 22 19.90 1.97 -27.56
CA ASP A 22 19.11 2.86 -28.41
C ASP A 22 17.82 2.16 -28.87
N GLY A 23 16.72 2.92 -28.89
CA GLY A 23 15.42 2.45 -29.37
C GLY A 23 14.56 1.77 -28.28
N GLU A 24 13.57 1.02 -28.73
CA GLU A 24 12.63 0.31 -27.85
C GLU A 24 13.34 -0.85 -27.13
N ASN A 25 13.10 -0.95 -25.82
CA ASN A 25 13.68 -2.00 -24.98
C ASN A 25 12.55 -2.70 -24.21
N PRO A 26 12.03 -3.84 -24.73
CA PRO A 26 10.90 -4.54 -24.14
C PRO A 26 11.14 -5.02 -22.71
N LEU A 27 12.39 -5.24 -22.31
CA LEU A 27 12.72 -5.60 -20.92
C LEU A 27 12.48 -4.40 -20.00
N ILE A 28 12.96 -3.22 -20.38
CA ILE A 28 12.79 -1.98 -19.59
C ILE A 28 11.33 -1.57 -19.55
N GLU A 29 10.67 -1.56 -20.70
CA GLU A 29 9.25 -1.22 -20.84
C GLU A 29 8.34 -2.24 -20.15
N GLY A 30 8.73 -3.52 -20.10
CA GLY A 30 8.02 -4.56 -19.37
C GLY A 30 8.22 -4.50 -17.85
N LEU A 31 9.36 -4.00 -17.37
CA LEU A 31 9.67 -3.84 -15.95
C LEU A 31 8.95 -2.64 -15.33
N ALA A 32 8.85 -1.51 -16.03
CA ALA A 32 8.26 -0.28 -15.48
C ALA A 32 6.83 -0.46 -14.93
N PRO A 33 5.88 -1.15 -15.60
CA PRO A 33 4.56 -1.43 -15.04
C PRO A 33 4.60 -2.22 -13.73
N SER A 34 5.59 -3.10 -13.53
CA SER A 34 5.74 -3.86 -12.30
C SER A 34 6.18 -2.97 -11.13
N LEU A 35 7.09 -2.03 -11.38
CA LEU A 35 7.53 -1.04 -10.38
C LEU A 35 6.38 -0.08 -10.03
N ASN A 36 5.61 0.36 -11.01
CA ASN A 36 4.42 1.18 -10.78
C ASN A 36 3.41 0.46 -9.85
N ARG A 37 3.13 -0.84 -10.08
CA ARG A 37 2.25 -1.62 -9.19
C ARG A 37 2.80 -1.73 -7.77
N VAL A 38 4.12 -1.93 -7.62
CA VAL A 38 4.75 -2.00 -6.29
C VAL A 38 4.69 -0.65 -5.58
N HIS A 39 4.91 0.46 -6.29
CA HIS A 39 4.75 1.81 -5.74
C HIS A 39 3.33 2.04 -5.25
N GLN A 40 2.33 1.79 -6.10
CA GLN A 40 0.92 1.95 -5.72
C GLN A 40 0.57 1.12 -4.49
N ARG A 41 1.09 -0.12 -4.41
CA ARG A 41 0.87 -0.98 -3.26
C ARG A 41 1.57 -0.46 -1.99
N ALA A 42 2.72 0.17 -2.13
CA ALA A 42 3.41 0.82 -1.01
C ALA A 42 2.60 2.03 -0.50
N ASP A 43 2.03 2.84 -1.40
CA ASP A 43 1.17 3.97 -1.02
C ASP A 43 -0.10 3.50 -0.31
N GLU A 44 -0.74 2.43 -0.79
CA GLU A 44 -1.88 1.80 -0.11
C GLU A 44 -1.51 1.35 1.31
N LEU A 45 -0.33 0.76 1.50
CA LEU A 45 0.15 0.34 2.80
C LEU A 45 0.38 1.52 3.76
N MET A 46 0.71 2.71 3.25
CA MET A 46 0.84 3.89 4.10
C MET A 46 -0.48 4.28 4.76
N ALA A 47 -1.62 4.01 4.12
CA ALA A 47 -2.94 4.25 4.73
C ALA A 47 -3.25 3.28 5.89
N GLU A 48 -2.57 2.13 5.95
CA GLU A 48 -2.70 1.12 7.00
C GLU A 48 -1.88 1.43 8.27
N ILE A 49 -1.03 2.48 8.24
CA ILE A 49 -0.24 2.90 9.40
C ILE A 49 -1.12 3.42 10.52
N ASP A 50 -2.20 4.13 10.19
CA ASP A 50 -3.17 4.60 11.17
C ASP A 50 -4.12 3.45 11.54
N PRO A 51 -4.06 2.91 12.77
CA PRO A 51 -4.92 1.81 13.20
C PRO A 51 -6.42 2.17 13.13
N ALA A 52 -6.78 3.45 13.15
CA ALA A 52 -8.17 3.89 13.00
C ALA A 52 -8.70 3.79 11.57
N ARG A 53 -7.80 3.72 10.57
CA ARG A 53 -8.13 3.73 9.13
C ARG A 53 -7.74 2.45 8.41
N THR A 54 -7.05 1.55 9.11
CA THR A 54 -6.65 0.24 8.61
C THR A 54 -7.84 -0.55 8.07
N THR A 55 -7.65 -1.22 6.93
CA THR A 55 -8.59 -2.18 6.36
C THR A 55 -7.96 -3.56 6.31
N GLU A 56 -6.74 -3.66 5.80
CA GLU A 56 -6.04 -4.93 5.62
C GLU A 56 -5.41 -5.45 6.90
N LEU A 57 -4.90 -4.56 7.76
CA LEU A 57 -4.25 -4.93 9.01
C LEU A 57 -5.21 -4.92 10.20
N ILE A 58 -6.52 -4.83 9.96
CA ILE A 58 -7.50 -4.64 11.02
C ILE A 58 -7.50 -5.76 12.06
N ASP A 59 -7.41 -7.02 11.63
CA ASP A 59 -7.37 -8.17 12.55
C ASP A 59 -6.11 -8.11 13.44
N ARG A 60 -4.99 -7.68 12.88
CA ARG A 60 -3.72 -7.54 13.59
C ARG A 60 -3.80 -6.43 14.63
N TYR A 61 -4.31 -5.26 14.26
CA TYR A 61 -4.46 -4.16 15.20
C TYR A 61 -5.47 -4.49 16.30
N GLU A 62 -6.60 -5.11 15.97
CA GLU A 62 -7.56 -5.54 17.00
C GLU A 62 -6.90 -6.48 18.03
N GLN A 63 -6.10 -7.44 17.57
CA GLN A 63 -5.34 -8.30 18.49
C GLN A 63 -4.39 -7.50 19.39
N LEU A 64 -3.65 -6.53 18.84
CA LEU A 64 -2.70 -5.70 19.60
C LEU A 64 -3.39 -4.81 20.64
N TYR A 65 -4.55 -4.28 20.30
CA TYR A 65 -5.35 -3.42 21.17
C TYR A 65 -6.34 -4.21 22.06
N GLY A 66 -6.32 -5.54 22.01
CA GLY A 66 -7.22 -6.39 22.82
C GLY A 66 -8.69 -6.16 22.48
N LEU A 67 -9.01 -6.11 21.19
CA LEU A 67 -10.36 -6.08 20.63
C LEU A 67 -10.67 -7.44 19.95
N PRO A 68 -11.95 -7.84 19.88
CA PRO A 68 -13.09 -7.21 20.54
C PRO A 68 -13.05 -7.43 22.06
N ASP A 69 -13.26 -6.36 22.83
CA ASP A 69 -13.41 -6.43 24.29
C ASP A 69 -14.88 -6.57 24.71
N SER A 70 -15.16 -6.58 26.02
CA SER A 70 -16.51 -6.70 26.60
C SER A 70 -17.46 -5.57 26.21
N CYS A 71 -16.94 -4.46 25.68
CA CYS A 71 -17.74 -3.35 25.17
C CYS A 71 -18.21 -3.60 23.72
N ALA A 72 -17.75 -4.67 23.06
CA ALA A 72 -18.21 -5.06 21.74
C ALA A 72 -19.68 -5.48 21.77
N PRO A 73 -20.53 -4.99 20.85
CA PRO A 73 -21.82 -5.61 20.62
C PRO A 73 -21.64 -7.03 20.09
N GLU A 74 -22.51 -7.94 20.52
CA GLU A 74 -22.54 -9.31 20.00
C GLU A 74 -22.93 -9.33 18.51
N GLY A 75 -22.35 -10.27 17.76
CA GLY A 75 -22.67 -10.48 16.34
C GLY A 75 -21.62 -9.91 15.37
N VAL A 76 -22.00 -9.88 14.09
CA VAL A 76 -21.11 -9.44 13.00
C VAL A 76 -21.03 -7.91 12.99
N GLN A 77 -19.81 -7.38 13.07
CA GLN A 77 -19.53 -5.94 12.96
C GLN A 77 -19.10 -5.58 11.54
N THR A 78 -19.48 -4.39 11.07
CA THR A 78 -18.96 -3.85 9.82
C THR A 78 -17.52 -3.37 9.99
N LEU A 79 -16.77 -3.24 8.89
CA LEU A 79 -15.42 -2.68 8.90
C LEU A 79 -15.37 -1.31 9.60
N GLN A 80 -16.31 -0.43 9.27
CA GLN A 80 -16.38 0.92 9.83
C GLN A 80 -16.59 0.91 11.36
N GLN A 81 -17.42 -0.01 11.87
CA GLN A 81 -17.63 -0.16 13.32
C GLN A 81 -16.36 -0.62 14.03
N ARG A 82 -15.63 -1.56 13.42
CA ARG A 82 -14.34 -2.05 13.94
C ARG A 82 -13.28 -0.94 13.96
N GLN A 83 -13.18 -0.17 12.87
CA GLN A 83 -12.30 1.01 12.76
C GLN A 83 -12.61 2.07 13.83
N GLN A 84 -13.88 2.40 14.07
CA GLN A 84 -14.29 3.35 15.11
C GLN A 84 -13.87 2.90 16.53
N ARG A 85 -13.93 1.59 16.80
CA ARG A 85 -13.49 1.04 18.09
C ARG A 85 -11.98 1.06 18.23
N LEU A 86 -11.25 0.79 17.16
CA LEU A 86 -9.79 0.95 17.13
C LEU A 86 -9.40 2.41 17.37
N ASP A 87 -10.03 3.35 16.69
CA ASP A 87 -9.81 4.79 16.88
C ASP A 87 -10.02 5.20 18.35
N ALA A 88 -11.14 4.78 18.94
CA ALA A 88 -11.48 5.04 20.34
C ALA A 88 -10.52 4.41 21.36
N LYS A 89 -9.63 3.50 20.96
CA LYS A 89 -8.65 2.84 21.84
C LYS A 89 -7.20 3.24 21.52
N ALA A 90 -6.91 3.56 20.27
CA ALA A 90 -5.58 3.91 19.79
C ALA A 90 -5.26 5.41 19.93
N ASN A 91 -6.27 6.28 19.81
CA ASN A 91 -6.10 7.74 19.72
C ASN A 91 -6.66 8.49 20.95
N VAL A 92 -6.54 7.90 22.15
CA VAL A 92 -6.96 8.49 23.44
C VAL A 92 -5.80 9.17 24.15
#